data_AF-A0AAV0J558-F1
#
_entry.id   AF-A0AAV0J558-F1
#
_cell.length_a   1.000
_cell.length_b   1.000
_cell.length_c   1.000
_cell.angle_alpha   90.00
_cell.angle_beta   90.00
_cell.angle_gamma   90.00
#
_symmetry.space_group_name_H-M   'P 1'
#
loop_
_entity.id
_entity.type
_entity.pdbx_description
1 polymer ?
#
loop_
_entity_poly.entity_id
_entity_poly.type
_entity_poly.pdbx_seq_one_letter_code
_entity_poly.pdbx_strand_id
1 'polypeptide(L)'
;MLRRYRSNPSHVLEPDEIEVQKDLSYVEEPKEIVDRKVKQLRNRSIPMVKVIWKSHTGEEATWETEESMRAQYPYLFQDQDQK
;
A
#
# COMPACT_ATOMS: atom_id res chain seq x y z
N MET A 1 -20.65 -8.52 29.88
CA MET A 1 -21.56 -9.58 29.40
C MET A 1 -21.89 -9.30 27.94
N LEU A 2 -21.55 -10.22 27.02
CA LEU A 2 -21.87 -10.09 25.61
C LEU A 2 -23.36 -10.39 25.38
N ARG A 3 -24.03 -9.57 24.56
CA ARG A 3 -25.43 -9.77 24.18
C ARG A 3 -25.52 -10.73 22.99
N ARG A 4 -26.59 -11.52 22.93
CA ARG A 4 -26.85 -12.43 21.80
C ARG A 4 -27.06 -11.61 20.53
N TYR A 5 -26.29 -11.92 19.48
CA TYR A 5 -26.49 -11.37 18.14
C TYR A 5 -27.81 -11.91 17.54
N ARG A 6 -28.60 -11.03 16.92
CA ARG A 6 -29.78 -11.40 16.12
C ARG A 6 -29.44 -11.16 14.65
N SER A 7 -29.40 -12.24 13.88
CA SER A 7 -29.12 -12.17 12.44
C SER A 7 -30.20 -11.34 11.73
N ASN A 8 -29.75 -10.39 10.91
CA ASN A 8 -30.59 -9.57 10.04
C ASN A 8 -29.92 -9.53 8.67
N PRO A 9 -30.64 -9.81 7.56
CA PRO A 9 -30.11 -9.66 6.20
C PRO A 9 -29.49 -8.28 5.92
N SER A 10 -29.95 -7.21 6.57
CA SER A 10 -29.35 -5.87 6.42
C SER A 10 -27.96 -5.74 7.06
N HIS A 11 -27.52 -6.72 7.86
CA HIS A 11 -26.16 -6.75 8.41
C HIS A 11 -25.18 -7.50 7.49
N VAL A 12 -25.66 -8.08 6.40
CA VAL A 12 -24.81 -8.72 5.41
C VAL A 12 -24.15 -7.60 4.60
N LEU A 13 -22.83 -7.49 4.74
CA LEU A 13 -22.03 -6.62 3.89
C LEU A 13 -21.84 -7.31 2.54
N GLU A 14 -21.96 -6.55 1.46
CA GLU A 14 -21.57 -7.04 0.14
C GLU A 14 -20.04 -7.23 0.14
N PRO A 15 -19.54 -8.39 -0.32
CA PRO A 15 -18.11 -8.60 -0.40
C PRO A 15 -17.53 -7.75 -1.54
N ASP A 16 -16.42 -7.08 -1.24
CA ASP A 16 -15.59 -6.43 -2.25
C ASP A 16 -14.96 -7.49 -3.16
N GLU A 17 -15.03 -7.29 -4.48
CA GLU A 17 -14.47 -8.22 -5.47
C GLU A 17 -12.95 -8.01 -5.58
N ILE A 18 -12.17 -8.80 -4.84
CA ILE A 18 -10.70 -8.77 -4.88
C ILE A 18 -10.19 -9.93 -5.74
N GLU A 19 -9.34 -9.62 -6.72
CA GLU A 19 -8.60 -10.64 -7.46
C GLU A 19 -7.49 -11.22 -6.57
N VAL A 20 -7.75 -12.40 -6.02
CA VAL A 20 -6.79 -13.15 -5.19
C VAL A 20 -6.15 -14.26 -6.01
N GLN A 21 -4.85 -14.48 -5.84
CA GLN A 21 -4.15 -15.58 -6.47
C GLN A 21 -4.66 -16.94 -5.95
N LYS A 22 -4.35 -18.03 -6.67
CA LYS A 22 -4.81 -19.40 -6.34
C LYS A 22 -4.35 -19.88 -4.96
N ASP A 23 -3.28 -19.30 -4.42
CA ASP A 23 -2.72 -19.57 -3.10
C ASP A 23 -3.32 -18.67 -2.00
N LEU A 24 -4.40 -17.94 -2.32
CA LEU A 24 -5.04 -16.95 -1.45
C LEU A 24 -4.14 -15.75 -1.10
N SER A 25 -3.05 -15.52 -1.85
CA SER A 25 -2.22 -14.33 -1.71
C SER A 25 -2.78 -13.15 -2.51
N TYR A 26 -2.58 -11.94 -1.97
CA TYR A 26 -2.90 -10.69 -2.61
C TYR A 26 -1.63 -9.84 -2.68
N VAL A 27 -1.32 -9.30 -3.86
CA VAL A 27 -0.17 -8.44 -4.08
C VAL A 27 -0.70 -7.05 -4.40
N GLU A 28 -0.44 -6.10 -3.52
CA GLU A 28 -0.74 -4.69 -3.78
C GLU A 28 0.23 -4.15 -4.82
N GLU A 29 -0.30 -3.63 -5.93
CA GLU A 29 0.52 -2.99 -6.95
C GLU A 29 0.79 -1.53 -6.57
N PRO A 30 2.06 -1.09 -6.52
CA PRO A 30 2.35 0.31 -6.34
C PRO A 30 2.00 1.09 -7.61
N LYS A 31 1.24 2.16 -7.44
CA LYS A 31 0.78 3.05 -8.52
C LYS A 31 1.82 4.10 -8.86
N GLU A 32 2.24 4.89 -7.88
CA GLU A 32 3.17 6.01 -8.09
C GLU A 32 3.86 6.46 -6.80
N ILE A 33 5.00 7.13 -6.97
CA ILE A 33 5.70 7.82 -5.87
C ILE A 33 5.29 9.29 -5.86
N VAL A 34 4.60 9.71 -4.81
CA VAL A 34 4.03 11.06 -4.68
C VAL A 34 4.91 12.03 -3.89
N ASP A 35 5.81 11.52 -3.06
CA ASP A 35 6.68 12.35 -2.22
C ASP A 35 7.98 11.63 -1.86
N ARG A 36 9.02 12.39 -1.51
CA ARG A 36 10.33 11.89 -1.07
C ARG A 36 10.78 12.68 0.15
N LYS A 37 11.26 11.98 1.18
CA LYS A 37 11.82 12.61 2.37
C LYS A 37 13.02 11.85 2.90
N VAL A 38 13.89 12.53 3.62
CA VAL A 38 15.00 11.89 4.32
C VAL A 38 14.69 11.89 5.82
N LYS A 39 14.56 10.69 6.40
CA LYS A 39 14.42 10.53 7.85
C LYS A 39 15.80 10.61 8.49
N GLN A 40 16.06 11.70 9.20
CA GLN A 40 17.28 11.87 9.99
C GLN A 40 17.15 11.13 11.32
N LEU A 41 18.07 10.20 11.57
CA LEU A 41 18.26 9.53 12.85
C LEU A 41 19.56 10.06 13.48
N ARG A 42 19.80 9.71 14.75
CA ARG A 42 20.97 10.19 15.52
C ARG A 42 22.31 9.92 14.84
N ASN A 43 22.42 8.86 14.04
CA ASN A 43 23.66 8.39 13.42
C ASN A 43 23.56 8.11 11.91
N ARG A 44 22.38 8.26 11.30
CA ARG A 44 22.18 7.95 9.88
C ARG A 44 20.99 8.69 9.29
N SER A 45 21.05 8.93 7.98
CA SER A 45 19.95 9.44 7.16
C SER A 45 19.36 8.30 6.34
N ILE A 46 18.04 8.12 6.37
CA ILE A 46 17.33 7.10 5.59
C ILE A 46 16.41 7.78 4.57
N PRO A 47 16.67 7.65 3.25
CA PRO A 47 15.75 8.09 2.22
C PRO A 47 14.47 7.26 2.24
N MET A 48 13.33 7.94 2.21
CA MET A 48 12.01 7.35 2.19
C MET A 48 11.18 7.94 1.05
N VAL A 49 10.33 7.12 0.46
CA VAL A 49 9.41 7.50 -0.61
C VAL A 49 7.98 7.24 -0.15
N LYS A 50 7.06 8.13 -0.50
CA LYS A 50 5.63 7.95 -0.27
C LYS A 50 5.04 7.31 -1.52
N VAL A 51 4.48 6.12 -1.36
CA VAL A 51 3.97 5.29 -2.46
C VAL A 51 2.46 5.22 -2.34
N ILE A 52 1.77 5.51 -3.44
CA ILE A 52 0.33 5.21 -3.56
C ILE A 52 0.19 3.78 -4.05
N TRP A 53 -0.67 3.01 -3.39
CA TRP A 53 -0.99 1.62 -3.76
C TRP A 53 -2.35 1.57 -4.44
N LYS A 54 -2.49 0.66 -5.41
CA LYS A 54 -3.79 0.30 -5.98
C LYS A 54 -4.51 -0.64 -5.00
N SER A 55 -5.12 -0.07 -3.96
CA SER A 55 -5.99 -0.82 -3.05
C SER A 55 -7.43 -0.81 -3.59
N HIS A 56 -8.19 -1.88 -3.30
CA HIS A 56 -9.59 -1.98 -3.71
C HIS A 56 -10.51 -1.07 -2.88
N THR A 57 -10.12 -0.78 -1.64
CA THR A 57 -10.92 0.01 -0.69
C THR A 57 -10.55 1.51 -0.73
N GLY A 58 -9.53 1.90 -1.51
CA GLY A 58 -9.15 3.29 -1.77
C GLY A 58 -7.68 3.46 -2.18
N GLU A 59 -7.27 4.70 -2.49
CA GLU A 59 -5.85 5.01 -2.66
C GLU A 59 -5.18 5.10 -1.29
N GLU A 60 -4.43 4.06 -0.92
CA GLU A 60 -3.64 4.06 0.30
C GLU A 60 -2.22 4.57 0.03
N ALA A 61 -1.69 5.34 0.98
CA ALA A 61 -0.37 5.94 0.86
C ALA A 61 0.53 5.53 2.03
N THR A 62 1.57 4.74 1.77
CA THR A 62 2.55 4.34 2.79
C THR A 62 3.91 4.99 2.56
N TRP A 63 4.75 5.00 3.60
CA TRP A 63 6.12 5.49 3.54
C TRP A 63 7.08 4.31 3.55
N GLU A 64 7.70 4.03 2.41
CA GLU A 64 8.65 2.93 2.23
C GLU A 64 10.09 3.44 2.12
N THR A 65 11.07 2.57 2.35
CA THR A 65 12.47 2.92 2.11
C THR A 65 12.73 2.97 0.61
N GLU A 66 13.49 3.98 0.19
CA GLU A 66 13.79 4.16 -1.23
C GLU A 66 14.57 2.98 -1.82
N GLU A 67 15.48 2.39 -1.03
CA GLU A 67 16.27 1.22 -1.41
C GLU A 67 15.38 0.01 -1.73
N SER A 68 14.40 -0.30 -0.86
CA SER A 68 13.47 -1.41 -1.05
C SER A 68 12.62 -1.21 -2.30
N MET A 69 12.09 0.00 -2.48
CA MET A 69 11.26 0.32 -3.63
C MET A 69 12.05 0.29 -4.94
N ARG A 70 13.32 0.75 -4.97
CA ARG A 70 14.17 0.66 -6.16
C ARG A 70 14.51 -0.78 -6.52
N ALA A 71 14.68 -1.66 -5.53
CA ALA A 71 14.98 -3.06 -5.76
C ALA A 71 13.75 -3.84 -6.28
N GLN A 72 12.57 -3.60 -5.72
CA GLN A 72 11.35 -4.34 -6.06
C GLN A 72 10.59 -3.74 -7.26
N TYR A 73 10.58 -2.41 -7.37
CA TYR A 73 9.79 -1.68 -8.35
C TYR A 73 10.64 -0.59 -9.06
N PRO A 74 11.71 -0.98 -9.77
CA PRO A 74 12.63 -0.03 -10.40
C PRO A 74 11.95 0.91 -11.42
N TYR A 75 10.86 0.46 -12.06
CA TYR A 75 10.10 1.23 -13.05
C TYR A 75 9.49 2.51 -12.45
N LEU A 76 9.12 2.53 -11.17
CA LEU A 76 8.56 3.72 -10.50
C LEU A 76 9.56 4.88 -10.40
N PHE A 77 10.85 4.60 -10.59
CA PHE A 77 11.92 5.59 -10.52
C PHE A 77 12.38 6.08 -11.88
N GLN A 78 12.03 5.39 -12.98
CA GLN A 78 12.48 5.72 -14.33
C GLN A 78 11.82 7.00 -14.87
N ASP A 79 10.57 7.25 -14.49
CA ASP A 79 9.82 8.44 -14.94
C ASP A 79 10.23 9.74 -14.23
N GLN A 80 11.04 9.67 -13.18
CA GLN A 80 11.45 10.86 -12.40
C GLN A 80 12.74 11.51 -12.90
N ASP A 81 13.48 10.87 -13.81
CA ASP A 81 14.73 11.40 -14.38
C ASP A 81 14.50 12.37 -15.56
N GLN A 82 13.24 12.67 -15.88
CA GLN A 82 12.84 13.55 -17.00
C GLN A 82 12.38 14.96 -16.59
N LYS A 83 12.57 15.36 -15.32
CA LYS A 83 12.08 16.65 -14.80
C LYS A 83 13.19 17.60 -14.36
#